data_AF-A0A3B9SQH3-F1
#
_entry.id   AF-A0A3B9SQH3-F1
#
_cell.length_a   1.000
_cell.length_b   1.000
_cell.length_c   1.000
_cell.angle_alpha   90.00
_cell.angle_beta   90.00
_cell.angle_gamma   90.00
#
_symmetry.space_group_name_H-M   'P 1'
#
loop_
_entity.id
_entity.type
_entity.pdbx_description
1 polymer ?
#
loop_
_entity_poly.entity_id
_entity_poly.type
_entity_poly.pdbx_seq_one_letter_code
_entity_poly.pdbx_strand_id
1 'polypeptide(L)'
;HIYWPPLDTAPPLDALARKVLAHYAYHTTSARAAVLARLARTHRVDGVIQFVHWGCRATSGTLNLLMRLLRREGLPFLALHGDCIDRRDYAPEQLRTRLDAFLELLGSQTEVV
;
A
#
# COMPACT_ATOMS: atom_id res chain seq x y z
N HIS A 1 9.55 8.16 -3.49
CA HIS A 1 8.96 9.33 -2.79
C HIS A 1 9.67 9.51 -1.47
N ILE A 2 10.43 10.59 -1.31
CA ILE A 2 10.98 11.00 -0.03
C ILE A 2 9.91 11.87 0.63
N TYR A 3 9.45 11.49 1.82
CA TYR A 3 8.31 12.13 2.50
C TYR A 3 8.73 13.12 3.60
N TRP A 4 10.02 13.20 3.92
CA TRP A 4 10.58 14.18 4.85
C TRP A 4 11.40 15.23 4.09
N PRO A 5 11.46 16.48 4.57
CA PRO A 5 12.42 17.47 4.09
C PRO A 5 13.87 17.05 4.43
N PRO A 6 14.90 17.67 3.83
CA PRO A 6 16.29 17.48 4.23
C PRO A 6 16.44 17.53 5.76
N LEU A 7 17.20 16.58 6.32
CA LEU A 7 17.35 16.46 7.76
C LEU A 7 18.19 17.62 8.29
N ASP A 8 17.55 18.54 9.00
CA ASP A 8 18.24 19.51 9.84
C ASP A 8 18.97 18.77 10.97
N THR A 9 20.26 18.99 11.17
CA THR A 9 21.03 18.24 12.17
C THR A 9 20.95 18.86 13.56
N ALA A 10 20.36 20.05 13.72
CA ALA A 10 20.25 20.76 14.99
C ALA A 10 18.82 21.29 15.25
N PRO A 11 18.17 20.93 16.37
CA PRO A 11 18.55 19.95 17.39
C PRO A 11 18.34 18.49 16.93
N PRO A 12 19.29 17.58 17.20
CA PRO A 12 19.36 16.28 16.53
C PRO A 12 18.21 15.33 16.86
N LEU A 13 17.77 15.29 18.12
CA LEU A 13 16.68 14.41 18.55
C LEU A 13 15.34 14.86 17.97
N ASP A 14 15.05 16.16 17.97
CA ASP A 14 13.80 16.67 17.41
C ASP A 14 13.76 16.50 15.90
N ALA A 15 14.89 16.72 15.23
CA ALA A 15 14.97 16.50 13.79
C ALA A 15 14.74 15.02 13.42
N LEU A 16 15.31 14.10 14.20
CA LEU A 16 15.07 12.67 14.04
C LEU A 16 13.60 12.33 14.32
N ALA A 17 13.01 12.87 15.39
CA ALA A 17 11.61 12.65 15.74
C ALA A 17 10.68 13.13 14.62
N ARG A 18 10.89 14.34 14.09
CA ARG A 18 10.15 14.88 12.93
C ARG A 18 10.27 13.96 11.72
N LYS A 19 11.47 13.49 11.40
CA LYS A 19 11.71 12.57 10.28
C LYS A 19 10.97 11.24 10.42
N VAL A 20 11.02 10.63 11.61
CA VAL A 20 10.36 9.35 11.88
C VAL A 20 8.84 9.52 11.80
N LEU A 21 8.30 10.53 12.47
CA LEU A 21 6.86 10.79 12.52
C LEU A 21 6.29 11.26 11.17
N ALA A 22 7.10 11.82 10.28
CA ALA A 22 6.68 12.19 8.93
C ALA A 22 6.26 10.98 8.07
N HIS A 23 6.58 9.75 8.47
CA HIS A 23 6.12 8.59 7.72
C HIS A 23 4.59 8.47 7.80
N TYR A 24 3.95 8.46 6.63
CA TYR A 24 2.50 8.26 6.50
C TYR A 24 1.98 6.94 7.10
N ALA A 25 2.86 5.97 7.40
CA ALA A 25 2.48 4.73 8.08
C ALA A 25 2.15 4.92 9.56
N TYR A 26 2.64 6.00 10.18
CA TYR A 26 2.33 6.38 11.57
C TYR A 26 1.12 7.31 11.68
N HIS A 27 0.45 7.62 10.57
CA HIS A 27 -0.75 8.44 10.54
C HIS A 27 -2.03 7.58 10.42
N THR A 28 -3.18 8.23 10.42
CA THR A 28 -4.47 7.55 10.19
C THR A 28 -4.50 6.83 8.84
N THR A 29 -5.30 5.78 8.73
CA THR A 29 -5.48 5.06 7.45
C THR A 29 -5.93 5.99 6.33
N SER A 30 -6.75 7.00 6.65
CA SER A 30 -7.19 8.02 5.69
C SER A 30 -6.04 8.89 5.18
N ALA A 31 -5.17 9.37 6.07
CA ALA A 31 -3.98 10.12 5.68
C ALA A 31 -3.03 9.29 4.82
N ARG A 32 -2.82 8.02 5.20
CA ARG A 32 -2.07 7.06 4.38
C ARG A 32 -2.69 6.86 3.00
N ALA A 33 -4.01 6.66 2.91
CA ALA A 33 -4.71 6.47 1.64
C ALA A 33 -4.58 7.69 0.73
N ALA A 34 -4.69 8.92 1.27
CA ALA A 34 -4.52 10.14 0.50
C ALA A 34 -3.11 10.26 -0.11
N VAL A 35 -2.06 9.91 0.66
CA VAL A 35 -0.68 9.88 0.15
C VAL A 35 -0.53 8.83 -0.95
N LEU A 36 -1.06 7.62 -0.75
CA LEU A 36 -0.99 6.54 -1.76
C LEU A 36 -1.74 6.90 -3.04
N ALA A 37 -2.93 7.49 -2.95
CA ALA A 37 -3.70 7.94 -4.11
C ALA A 37 -2.97 9.04 -4.89
N ARG A 38 -2.34 9.99 -4.18
CA ARG A 38 -1.48 11.00 -4.81
C ARG A 38 -0.31 10.34 -5.55
N LEU A 39 0.38 9.40 -4.92
CA LEU A 39 1.50 8.69 -5.54
C LEU A 39 1.06 7.87 -6.76
N ALA A 40 -0.08 7.20 -6.67
CA ALA A 40 -0.65 6.44 -7.77
C ALA A 40 -0.91 7.34 -8.98
N ARG A 41 -1.51 8.52 -8.77
CA ARG A 41 -1.70 9.52 -9.84
C ARG A 41 -0.37 10.04 -10.40
N THR A 42 0.58 10.41 -9.55
CA THR A 42 1.90 10.92 -9.96
C THR A 42 2.66 9.92 -10.83
N HIS A 43 2.54 8.63 -10.50
CA HIS A 43 3.28 7.56 -11.17
C HIS A 43 2.44 6.80 -12.21
N ARG A 44 1.20 7.24 -12.48
CA ARG A 44 0.25 6.58 -13.40
C ARG A 44 0.12 5.08 -13.12
N VAL A 45 -0.16 4.76 -11.86
CA VAL A 45 -0.34 3.38 -11.39
C VAL A 45 -1.76 2.92 -11.71
N ASP A 46 -1.87 1.74 -12.33
CA ASP A 46 -3.17 1.16 -12.73
C ASP A 46 -3.86 0.41 -11.58
N GLY A 47 -3.12 -0.02 -10.55
CA GLY A 47 -3.68 -0.74 -9.42
C GLY A 47 -2.71 -0.88 -8.25
N VAL A 48 -3.26 -1.20 -7.08
CA VAL A 48 -2.50 -1.34 -5.83
C VAL A 48 -2.51 -2.79 -5.36
N ILE A 49 -1.33 -3.35 -5.16
CA ILE A 49 -1.16 -4.64 -4.48
C ILE A 49 -0.63 -4.36 -3.07
N GLN A 50 -1.41 -4.72 -2.05
CA GLN A 50 -1.00 -4.64 -0.65
C GLN A 50 -0.66 -6.04 -0.16
N PHE A 51 0.62 -6.31 0.09
CA PHE A 51 1.01 -7.48 0.84
C PHE A 51 0.64 -7.31 2.33
N VAL A 52 0.05 -8.34 2.90
CA VAL A 52 -0.47 -8.40 4.25
C VAL A 52 0.15 -9.60 4.93
N HIS A 53 1.26 -9.36 5.61
CA HIS A 53 1.93 -10.39 6.38
C HIS A 53 0.98 -10.97 7.43
N TRP A 54 0.89 -12.30 7.55
CA TRP A 54 -0.02 -13.02 8.46
C TRP A 54 -0.01 -12.45 9.89
N GLY A 55 1.18 -12.19 10.43
CA GLY A 55 1.37 -11.63 11.78
C GLY A 55 1.14 -10.11 11.95
N CYS A 56 1.00 -9.32 10.88
CA CYS A 56 1.01 -7.86 10.97
C CYS A 56 -0.39 -7.29 11.30
N ARG A 57 -0.71 -7.20 12.60
CA ARG A 57 -2.02 -6.72 13.07
C ARG A 57 -2.35 -5.28 12.67
N ALA A 58 -1.36 -4.39 12.62
CA ALA A 58 -1.56 -3.00 12.20
C ALA A 58 -2.03 -2.90 10.74
N THR A 59 -1.44 -3.71 9.85
CA THR A 59 -1.83 -3.75 8.43
C THR A 59 -3.17 -4.48 8.26
N SER A 60 -3.31 -5.67 8.83
CA SER A 60 -4.53 -6.47 8.71
C SER A 60 -5.76 -5.75 9.27
N GLY A 61 -5.61 -5.04 10.39
CA GLY A 61 -6.71 -4.28 11.03
C GLY A 61 -7.18 -3.07 10.20
N THR A 62 -6.29 -2.46 9.41
CA THR A 62 -6.61 -1.26 8.61
C THR A 62 -6.92 -1.56 7.14
N LEU A 63 -6.69 -2.80 6.70
CA LEU A 63 -6.77 -3.23 5.30
C LEU A 63 -8.11 -2.87 4.62
N ASN A 64 -9.23 -3.20 5.25
CA ASN A 64 -10.56 -2.98 4.69
C ASN A 64 -10.88 -1.48 4.53
N LEU A 65 -10.40 -0.63 5.44
CA LEU A 65 -10.55 0.81 5.32
C LEU A 65 -9.66 1.33 4.19
N LEU A 66 -8.39 0.91 4.13
CA LEU A 66 -7.46 1.31 3.09
C LEU A 66 -7.96 0.95 1.69
N MET A 67 -8.41 -0.30 1.51
CA MET A 67 -8.97 -0.80 0.26
C MET A 67 -10.17 0.05 -0.19
N ARG A 68 -11.12 0.34 0.71
CA ARG A 68 -12.30 1.16 0.39
C ARG A 68 -11.93 2.58 -0.02
N LEU A 69 -10.97 3.19 0.66
CA LEU A 69 -10.52 4.54 0.34
C LEU A 69 -9.83 4.61 -1.02
N LEU A 70 -8.94 3.65 -1.33
CA LEU A 70 -8.25 3.63 -2.62
C LEU A 70 -9.19 3.28 -3.79
N ARG A 71 -10.14 2.36 -3.59
CA ARG A 71 -11.16 2.07 -4.62
C ARG A 71 -12.05 3.28 -4.92
N ARG A 72 -12.36 4.11 -3.94
CA ARG A 72 -13.10 5.37 -4.16
C ARG A 72 -12.32 6.38 -5.01
N GLU A 73 -11.00 6.31 -4.97
CA GLU A 73 -10.11 7.11 -5.82
C GLU A 73 -9.92 6.48 -7.21
N GLY A 74 -10.70 5.45 -7.56
CA GLY A 74 -10.61 4.76 -8.85
C GLY A 74 -9.44 3.79 -8.96
N LEU A 75 -8.83 3.37 -7.85
CA LEU A 75 -7.70 2.44 -7.86
C LEU A 75 -8.16 1.00 -7.55
N PRO A 76 -8.09 0.08 -8.53
CA PRO A 76 -8.18 -1.36 -8.27
C PRO A 76 -7.20 -1.78 -7.16
N PHE A 77 -7.66 -2.68 -6.29
CA PHE A 77 -6.91 -3.07 -5.10
C PHE A 77 -6.95 -4.57 -4.89
N LEU A 78 -5.77 -5.18 -4.71
CA LEU A 78 -5.55 -6.57 -4.37
C LEU A 78 -4.83 -6.69 -3.02
N ALA A 79 -5.45 -7.36 -2.05
CA ALA A 79 -4.79 -7.76 -0.81
C ALA A 79 -4.16 -9.15 -0.97
N LEU A 80 -2.84 -9.26 -0.85
CA LEU A 80 -2.13 -10.54 -0.85
C LEU A 80 -1.73 -10.91 0.57
N HIS A 81 -2.35 -11.95 1.11
CA HIS A 81 -1.98 -12.49 2.41
C HIS A 81 -0.87 -13.53 2.24
N GLY A 82 0.09 -13.53 3.17
CA GLY A 82 1.15 -14.54 3.20
C GLY A 82 2.13 -14.32 4.34
N ASP A 83 3.11 -15.21 4.43
CA ASP A 83 4.24 -15.14 5.35
C ASP A 83 5.52 -15.34 4.52
N CYS A 84 6.57 -14.56 4.81
CA CYS A 84 7.84 -14.65 4.08
C CYS A 84 8.85 -15.62 4.72
N ILE A 85 8.51 -16.20 5.86
CA ILE A 85 9.35 -17.10 6.65
C ILE A 85 8.75 -18.50 6.69
N ASP A 86 7.44 -18.61 6.98
CA ASP A 86 6.75 -19.89 7.06
C ASP A 86 6.29 -20.39 5.69
N ARG A 87 7.05 -21.33 5.12
CA ARG A 87 6.75 -21.95 3.82
C ARG A 87 5.38 -22.65 3.77
N ARG A 88 4.79 -23.01 4.91
CA ARG A 88 3.47 -23.64 4.97
C ARG A 88 2.35 -22.67 4.58
N ASP A 89 2.59 -21.37 4.67
CA ASP A 89 1.64 -20.31 4.30
C ASP A 89 1.77 -19.91 2.82
N TYR A 90 2.71 -20.50 2.08
CA TYR A 90 2.93 -20.20 0.66
C TYR A 90 2.16 -21.16 -0.26
N ALA A 91 1.10 -20.64 -0.90
CA ALA A 91 0.30 -21.34 -1.90
C ALA A 91 0.48 -20.71 -3.30
N PRO A 92 1.49 -21.15 -4.09
CA PRO A 92 1.88 -20.49 -5.34
C PRO A 92 0.77 -20.47 -6.40
N GLU A 93 0.04 -21.56 -6.58
CA GLU A 93 -1.03 -21.65 -7.59
C GLU A 93 -2.19 -20.73 -7.24
N GLN A 94 -2.59 -20.67 -5.96
CA GLN A 94 -3.63 -19.76 -5.50
C GLN A 94 -3.21 -18.30 -5.65
N LEU A 95 -1.95 -17.99 -5.34
CA LEU A 95 -1.38 -16.65 -5.55
C LEU A 95 -1.42 -16.27 -7.03
N ARG A 96 -1.02 -17.19 -7.92
CA ARG A 96 -1.03 -16.99 -9.37
C ARG A 96 -2.42 -16.70 -9.89
N THR A 97 -3.42 -17.51 -9.57
CA THR A 97 -4.81 -17.28 -10.00
C THR A 97 -5.33 -15.92 -9.55
N ARG A 98 -5.00 -15.47 -8.34
CA ARG A 98 -5.43 -14.16 -7.83
C ARG A 98 -4.74 -12.99 -8.52
N LEU A 99 -3.47 -13.16 -8.89
CA LEU A 99 -2.72 -12.18 -9.68
C LEU A 99 -3.26 -12.10 -11.11
N ASP A 100 -3.48 -13.24 -11.77
CA ASP A 100 -4.03 -13.32 -13.13
C ASP A 100 -5.38 -12.60 -13.20
N ALA A 101 -6.31 -12.93 -12.29
CA ALA A 101 -7.61 -12.26 -12.20
C ALA A 101 -7.51 -10.74 -11.91
N PHE A 102 -6.48 -10.31 -11.16
CA PHE A 102 -6.25 -8.88 -10.92
C PHE A 102 -5.70 -8.19 -12.17
N LEU A 103 -4.80 -8.82 -12.92
CA LEU A 103 -4.27 -8.30 -14.18
C LEU A 103 -5.37 -8.21 -15.25
N GLU A 104 -6.27 -9.19 -15.33
CA GLU A 104 -7.45 -9.15 -16.21
C GLU A 104 -8.35 -7.95 -15.89
N LEU A 105 -8.59 -7.70 -14.59
CA LEU A 105 -9.34 -6.53 -14.12
C LEU A 105 -8.67 -5.20 -14.55
N LEU A 106 -7.34 -5.13 -14.50
CA LEU A 106 -6.60 -3.95 -14.96
C LEU A 106 -6.66 -3.78 -16.49
N GLY A 107 -6.52 -4.88 -17.24
CA GLY A 107 -6.59 -4.87 -18.71
C GLY A 107 -7.97 -4.45 -19.23
N SER A 108 -9.03 -4.88 -18.54
CA SER A 108 -10.43 -4.52 -18.87
C SER A 108 -10.72 -3.02 -18.73
N GLN A 109 -9.88 -2.27 -18.00
CA GLN A 109 -10.00 -0.81 -17.85
C GLN A 109 -9.37 -0.04 -19.02
N THR A 110 -8.62 -0.71 -19.91
CA THR A 110 -7.95 -0.08 -21.07
C THR A 110 -8.84 -0.02 -22.31
N GLU A 111 -9.90 -0.84 -22.38
CA GLU A 111 -10.94 -0.78 -23.42
C GLU A 111 -12.03 0.23 -23.05
N VAL A 112 -11.67 1.51 -22.95
CA VAL A 112 -12.64 2.60 -23.09
C VAL A 112 -12.11 3.51 -24.18
N VAL A 113 -12.68 3.32 -25.38
CA VAL A 113 -12.50 4.10 -26.61
C VAL A 113 -12.84 5.57 -26.38
#